data_AF-A0A7S4QRB9-F1
#
_entry.id   AF-A0A7S4QRB9-F1
#
_cell.length_a   1.000
_cell.length_b   1.000
_cell.length_c   1.000
_cell.angle_alpha   90.00
_cell.angle_beta   90.00
_cell.angle_gamma   90.00
#
_symmetry.space_group_name_H-M   'P 1'
#
loop_
_entity.id
_entity.type
_entity.pdbx_description
1 polymer ?
#
loop_
_entity_poly.entity_id
_entity_poly.type
_entity_poly.pdbx_seq_one_letter_code
_entity_poly.pdbx_strand_id
1 'polypeptide(L)'
;AKIEGDDLRIFMGLLSDLFPGIDVPRARDYEMEDVLVKVMEEDYGYTHDPEGYLLLKITQLIELLAIRHCVFLMGNPGSFKSAMWRILKNAKTRRGEKTTTVDFSPKAITTNELYGFVNLQTREWKDGIISKVMRDLGQIPDTMPKWIMLDGDLDANWIESMNSVMDDNRLLTLPSNERIPLKAHMKMIFEIRD
;
A
#
# COMPACT_ATOMS: atom_id res chain seq x y z
N ALA A 1 -10.66 -6.77 3.33
CA ALA A 1 -11.84 -6.20 4.02
C ALA A 1 -11.69 -6.42 5.52
N LYS A 2 -12.17 -5.50 6.37
CA LYS A 2 -11.97 -5.55 7.84
C LYS A 2 -12.94 -6.48 8.58
N ILE A 3 -14.03 -6.89 7.93
CA ILE A 3 -15.08 -7.73 8.51
C ILE A 3 -14.86 -9.17 8.03
N GLU A 4 -14.74 -10.12 8.95
CA GLU A 4 -14.49 -11.53 8.66
C GLU A 4 -15.39 -12.44 9.53
N GLY A 5 -15.61 -13.68 9.09
CA GLY A 5 -16.32 -14.70 9.87
C GLY A 5 -17.76 -14.33 10.25
N ASP A 6 -18.09 -14.47 11.54
CA ASP A 6 -19.43 -14.24 12.07
C ASP A 6 -19.88 -12.78 11.96
N ASP A 7 -18.94 -11.81 12.03
CA ASP A 7 -19.26 -10.39 11.88
C ASP A 7 -19.76 -10.08 10.46
N LEU A 8 -19.27 -10.81 9.45
CA LEU A 8 -19.74 -10.66 8.08
C LEU A 8 -21.19 -11.12 7.94
N ARG A 9 -21.55 -12.21 8.62
CA ARG A 9 -22.93 -12.75 8.61
C ARG A 9 -23.88 -11.79 9.31
N ILE A 10 -23.49 -11.23 10.46
CA ILE A 10 -24.28 -10.25 11.19
C ILE A 10 -24.46 -8.99 10.33
N PHE A 11 -23.37 -8.49 9.74
CA PHE A 11 -23.43 -7.31 8.86
C PHE A 11 -24.36 -7.52 7.67
N MET A 12 -24.24 -8.65 6.97
CA MET A 12 -25.12 -8.98 5.84
C MET A 12 -26.59 -9.18 6.26
N GLY A 13 -26.84 -9.73 7.46
CA GLY A 13 -28.17 -9.83 8.03
C GLY A 13 -28.80 -8.45 8.26
N LEU A 14 -28.08 -7.55 8.92
CA LEU A 14 -28.52 -6.16 9.12
C LEU A 14 -28.76 -5.43 7.80
N LEU A 15 -27.89 -5.65 6.81
CA LEU A 15 -28.02 -5.03 5.49
C LEU A 15 -29.28 -5.52 4.76
N SER A 16 -29.59 -6.82 4.89
CA SER A 16 -30.80 -7.44 4.32
C SER A 16 -32.08 -6.94 5.00
N ASP A 17 -32.04 -6.68 6.31
CA ASP A 17 -33.17 -6.11 7.05
C ASP A 17 -33.42 -4.64 6.67
N LEU A 18 -32.36 -3.87 6.42
CA LEU A 18 -32.44 -2.45 6.03
C LEU A 18 -32.81 -2.24 4.56
N PHE A 19 -32.36 -3.14 3.67
CA PHE A 19 -32.53 -3.05 2.23
C PHE A 19 -33.13 -4.34 1.65
N PRO A 20 -34.39 -4.67 1.99
CA PRO A 20 -35.02 -5.91 1.55
C PRO A 20 -35.16 -5.97 0.03
N GLY A 21 -34.70 -7.07 -0.58
CA GLY A 21 -34.81 -7.33 -2.02
C GLY A 21 -33.79 -6.60 -2.90
N ILE A 22 -32.81 -5.90 -2.31
CA ILE A 22 -31.71 -5.27 -3.05
C ILE A 22 -30.48 -6.17 -2.95
N ASP A 23 -30.17 -6.87 -4.03
CA ASP A 23 -28.89 -7.58 -4.19
C ASP A 23 -27.99 -6.74 -5.12
N VAL A 24 -26.94 -6.14 -4.56
CA VAL A 24 -25.98 -5.34 -5.34
C VAL A 24 -24.77 -6.22 -5.64
N PRO A 25 -24.62 -6.71 -6.88
CA PRO A 25 -23.45 -7.47 -7.26
C PRO A 25 -22.21 -6.57 -7.15
N ARG A 26 -21.08 -7.16 -6.75
CA ARG A 26 -19.81 -6.45 -6.71
C ARG A 26 -19.45 -5.95 -8.12
N ALA A 27 -19.05 -4.69 -8.23
CA ALA A 27 -18.47 -4.16 -9.46
C ALA A 27 -17.14 -4.88 -9.74
N ARG A 28 -17.00 -5.43 -10.95
CA ARG A 28 -15.81 -6.19 -11.38
C ARG A 28 -15.23 -5.61 -12.66
N ASP A 29 -13.91 -5.48 -12.69
CA ASP A 29 -13.14 -5.20 -13.90
C ASP A 29 -12.61 -6.55 -14.43
N TYR A 30 -13.38 -7.18 -15.32
CA TYR A 30 -13.05 -8.49 -15.89
C TYR A 30 -11.76 -8.47 -16.73
N GLU A 31 -11.44 -7.35 -17.37
CA GLU A 31 -10.19 -7.22 -18.14
C GLU A 31 -8.98 -7.24 -17.20
N MET A 32 -9.07 -6.50 -16.08
CA MET A 32 -8.01 -6.51 -15.08
C MET A 32 -7.86 -7.89 -14.42
N GLU A 33 -8.97 -8.56 -14.12
CA GLU A 33 -8.94 -9.91 -13.53
C GLU A 33 -8.27 -10.93 -14.46
N ASP A 34 -8.56 -10.90 -15.78
CA ASP A 34 -7.89 -11.78 -16.75
C ASP A 34 -6.37 -11.53 -16.82
N VAL A 35 -5.95 -10.26 -16.81
CA VAL A 35 -4.52 -9.93 -16.76
C VAL A 35 -3.87 -10.38 -15.45
N LEU A 36 -4.57 -10.25 -14.32
CA LEU A 36 -4.09 -10.72 -13.02
C LEU A 36 -3.87 -12.23 -13.01
N VAL A 37 -4.83 -13.00 -13.52
CA VAL A 37 -4.72 -14.47 -13.63
C VAL A 37 -3.51 -14.86 -14.48
N LYS A 38 -3.32 -14.21 -15.64
CA LYS A 38 -2.14 -14.46 -16.49
C LYS A 38 -0.83 -14.15 -15.79
N VAL A 39 -0.74 -13.04 -15.06
CA VAL A 39 0.47 -12.69 -14.28
C VAL A 39 0.70 -13.70 -13.17
N MET A 40 -0.36 -14.10 -12.45
CA MET A 40 -0.28 -15.10 -11.38
C MET A 40 0.29 -16.43 -11.89
N GLU A 41 -0.20 -16.91 -13.03
CA GLU A 41 0.25 -18.16 -13.64
C GLU A 41 1.65 -18.06 -14.24
N GLU A 42 1.91 -17.06 -15.09
CA GLU A 42 3.14 -16.95 -15.88
C GLU A 42 4.34 -16.44 -15.08
N ASP A 43 4.16 -15.39 -14.26
CA ASP A 43 5.27 -14.73 -13.56
C ASP A 43 5.56 -15.41 -12.21
N TYR A 44 4.53 -16.00 -11.58
CA TYR A 44 4.62 -16.51 -10.19
C TYR A 44 4.26 -17.98 -10.02
N GLY A 45 3.76 -18.66 -11.06
CA GLY A 45 3.39 -20.08 -11.00
C GLY A 45 2.17 -20.38 -10.13
N TYR A 46 1.37 -19.38 -9.78
CA TYR A 46 0.13 -19.52 -9.00
C TYR A 46 -1.00 -20.02 -9.90
N THR A 47 -0.96 -21.31 -10.21
CA THR A 47 -1.90 -22.01 -11.09
C THR A 47 -3.10 -22.61 -10.35
N HIS A 48 -3.13 -22.51 -9.02
CA HIS A 48 -4.19 -23.06 -8.19
C HIS A 48 -4.69 -22.01 -7.19
N ASP A 49 -5.79 -21.35 -7.55
CA ASP A 49 -6.57 -20.49 -6.65
C ASP A 49 -8.02 -21.02 -6.60
N PRO A 50 -8.27 -22.16 -5.93
CA PRO A 50 -9.52 -22.92 -6.03
C PRO A 50 -10.77 -22.14 -5.57
N GLU A 51 -10.59 -21.04 -4.82
CA GLU A 51 -11.66 -20.16 -4.36
C GLU A 51 -11.52 -18.71 -4.88
N GLY A 52 -10.54 -18.42 -5.73
CA GLY A 52 -10.26 -17.06 -6.20
C GLY A 52 -9.86 -16.11 -5.07
N TYR A 53 -9.32 -16.63 -3.96
CA TYR A 53 -9.02 -15.84 -2.76
C TYR A 53 -7.94 -14.80 -3.04
N LEU A 54 -6.86 -15.20 -3.71
CA LEU A 54 -5.76 -14.30 -4.01
C LEU A 54 -6.22 -13.23 -5.01
N LEU A 55 -6.97 -13.64 -6.04
CA LEU A 55 -7.59 -12.71 -6.99
C LEU A 55 -8.51 -11.70 -6.28
N LEU A 56 -9.40 -12.18 -5.42
CA LEU A 56 -10.31 -11.34 -4.61
C LEU A 56 -9.55 -10.31 -3.79
N LYS A 57 -8.50 -10.73 -3.08
CA LYS A 57 -7.69 -9.83 -2.23
C LYS A 57 -6.91 -8.80 -3.07
N ILE A 58 -6.39 -9.18 -4.23
CA ILE A 58 -5.74 -8.22 -5.14
C ILE A 58 -6.76 -7.21 -5.67
N THR A 59 -7.96 -7.64 -6.09
CA THR A 59 -9.02 -6.71 -6.53
C THR A 59 -9.44 -5.76 -5.41
N GLN A 60 -9.55 -6.25 -4.16
CA GLN A 60 -9.81 -5.37 -3.00
C GLN A 60 -8.67 -4.36 -2.78
N LEU A 61 -7.41 -4.75 -3.01
CA LEU A 61 -6.28 -3.84 -2.94
C LEU A 61 -6.38 -2.74 -4.01
N ILE A 62 -6.80 -3.06 -5.23
CA ILE A 62 -7.04 -2.06 -6.30
C ILE A 62 -8.08 -1.03 -5.85
N GLU A 63 -9.22 -1.51 -5.35
CA GLU A 63 -10.30 -0.67 -4.86
C GLU A 63 -9.81 0.26 -3.74
N LEU A 64 -9.06 -0.27 -2.77
CA LEU A 64 -8.48 0.51 -1.67
C LEU A 64 -7.47 1.56 -2.14
N LEU A 65 -6.58 1.21 -3.07
CA LEU A 65 -5.59 2.15 -3.61
C LEU A 65 -6.22 3.26 -4.45
N ALA A 66 -7.42 3.05 -5.01
CA ALA A 66 -8.16 4.08 -5.71
C ALA A 66 -8.65 5.18 -4.76
N ILE A 67 -9.05 4.82 -3.53
CA ILE A 67 -9.66 5.75 -2.56
C ILE A 67 -8.71 6.24 -1.46
N ARG A 68 -7.67 5.48 -1.12
CA ARG A 68 -6.70 5.82 -0.06
C ARG A 68 -5.30 6.02 -0.64
N HIS A 69 -4.52 6.91 -0.02
CA HIS A 69 -3.09 7.07 -0.31
C HIS A 69 -2.20 6.21 0.59
N CYS A 70 -2.69 5.82 1.77
CA CYS A 70 -2.03 4.89 2.68
C CYS A 70 -2.89 3.64 2.88
N VAL A 71 -2.32 2.46 2.66
CA VAL A 71 -3.02 1.17 2.79
C VAL A 71 -2.19 0.21 3.65
N PHE A 72 -2.85 -0.47 4.59
CA PHE A 72 -2.24 -1.48 5.45
C PHE A 72 -2.62 -2.87 4.98
N LEU A 73 -1.62 -3.69 4.69
CA LEU A 73 -1.73 -5.11 4.41
C LEU A 73 -1.39 -5.87 5.70
N MET A 74 -2.43 -6.35 6.37
CA MET A 74 -2.34 -7.11 7.62
C MET A 74 -2.40 -8.61 7.36
N GLY A 75 -1.60 -9.38 8.07
CA GLY A 75 -1.66 -10.85 8.06
C GLY A 75 -0.34 -11.50 8.41
N ASN A 76 -0.36 -12.81 8.65
CA ASN A 76 0.85 -13.56 9.00
C ASN A 76 1.90 -13.56 7.86
N PRO A 77 3.19 -13.79 8.15
CA PRO A 77 4.16 -14.09 7.11
C PRO A 77 3.73 -15.31 6.30
N GLY A 78 4.01 -15.28 5.00
CA GLY A 78 3.55 -16.33 4.08
C GLY A 78 2.09 -16.18 3.63
N SER A 79 1.33 -15.18 4.10
CA SER A 79 -0.05 -14.93 3.65
C SER A 79 -0.14 -14.16 2.32
N PHE A 80 0.85 -14.32 1.44
CA PHE A 80 0.93 -13.71 0.10
C PHE A 80 0.92 -12.16 0.05
N LYS A 81 1.04 -11.43 1.16
CA LYS A 81 0.99 -9.96 1.17
C LYS A 81 1.91 -9.32 0.15
N SER A 82 3.18 -9.73 0.17
CA SER A 82 4.19 -9.20 -0.75
C SER A 82 3.98 -9.67 -2.20
N ALA A 83 3.39 -10.84 -2.39
CA ALA A 83 3.02 -11.33 -3.71
C ALA A 83 1.87 -10.49 -4.31
N MET A 84 0.85 -10.13 -3.52
CA MET A 84 -0.33 -9.40 -4.00
C MET A 84 0.03 -8.09 -4.71
N TRP A 85 0.81 -7.20 -4.07
CA TRP A 85 1.15 -5.92 -4.70
C TRP A 85 2.16 -6.09 -5.84
N ARG A 86 3.02 -7.12 -5.81
CA ARG A 86 3.96 -7.42 -6.91
C ARG A 86 3.22 -7.91 -8.16
N ILE A 87 2.27 -8.83 -7.99
CA ILE A 87 1.36 -9.27 -9.06
C ILE A 87 0.61 -8.07 -9.63
N LEU A 88 0.03 -7.24 -8.75
CA LEU A 88 -0.73 -6.07 -9.18
C LEU A 88 0.13 -5.06 -9.97
N LYS A 89 1.37 -4.82 -9.53
CA LYS A 89 2.35 -3.98 -10.22
C LYS A 89 2.63 -4.51 -11.63
N ASN A 90 2.89 -5.81 -11.76
CA ASN A 90 3.17 -6.44 -13.05
C ASN A 90 1.95 -6.38 -13.97
N ALA A 91 0.75 -6.65 -13.44
CA ALA A 91 -0.50 -6.54 -14.19
C ALA A 91 -0.76 -5.12 -14.72
N LYS A 92 -0.58 -4.09 -13.87
CA LYS A 92 -0.66 -2.68 -14.29
C LYS A 92 0.38 -2.36 -15.38
N THR A 93 1.60 -2.87 -15.22
CA THR A 93 2.67 -2.68 -16.22
C THR A 93 2.32 -3.32 -17.57
N ARG A 94 1.71 -4.52 -17.57
CA ARG A 94 1.22 -5.18 -18.80
C ARG A 94 0.09 -4.41 -19.48
N ARG A 95 -0.72 -3.65 -18.72
CA ARG A 95 -1.73 -2.71 -19.26
C ARG A 95 -1.16 -1.35 -19.68
N GLY A 96 0.16 -1.15 -19.60
CA GLY A 96 0.84 0.11 -19.97
C GLY A 96 0.90 1.16 -18.86
N GLU A 97 0.40 0.85 -17.65
CA GLU A 97 0.48 1.72 -16.48
C GLU A 97 1.67 1.30 -15.61
N LYS A 98 2.88 1.75 -15.99
CA LYS A 98 4.10 1.35 -15.30
C LYS A 98 4.15 1.89 -13.87
N THR A 99 4.06 1.00 -12.89
CA THR A 99 4.15 1.37 -11.48
C THR A 99 5.59 1.32 -10.98
N THR A 100 6.11 2.45 -10.50
CA THR A 100 7.42 2.50 -9.83
C THR A 100 7.25 2.11 -8.37
N THR A 101 8.11 1.23 -7.85
CA THR A 101 8.02 0.75 -6.46
C THR A 101 9.36 0.89 -5.77
N VAL A 102 9.35 1.34 -4.52
CA VAL A 102 10.53 1.33 -3.63
C VAL A 102 10.15 0.59 -2.36
N ASP A 103 10.92 -0.43 -1.98
CA ASP A 103 10.68 -1.24 -0.79
C ASP A 103 11.85 -1.16 0.20
N PHE A 104 11.52 -0.97 1.48
CA PHE A 104 12.49 -1.04 2.56
C PHE A 104 11.79 -1.34 3.89
N SER A 105 12.58 -1.81 4.87
CA SER A 105 12.09 -2.10 6.21
C SER A 105 12.42 -0.95 7.17
N PRO A 106 11.41 -0.27 7.76
CA PRO A 106 11.64 0.80 8.73
C PRO A 106 12.41 0.33 9.97
N LYS A 107 12.21 -0.92 10.41
CA LYS A 107 12.87 -1.50 11.58
C LYS A 107 14.33 -1.92 11.32
N ALA A 108 14.76 -2.00 10.06
CA ALA A 108 16.13 -2.34 9.72
C ALA A 108 17.11 -1.16 9.88
N ILE A 109 16.59 0.04 10.11
CA ILE A 109 17.35 1.28 10.22
C ILE A 109 16.91 2.06 11.46
N THR A 110 17.74 3.01 11.90
CA THR A 110 17.34 3.89 13.01
C THR A 110 16.32 4.94 12.55
N THR A 111 15.51 5.47 13.47
CA THR A 111 14.57 6.57 13.19
C THR A 111 15.26 7.79 12.56
N ASN A 112 16.48 8.08 13.00
CA ASN A 112 17.32 9.13 12.43
C ASN A 112 17.70 8.85 10.97
N GLU A 113 18.06 7.61 10.64
CA GLU A 113 18.35 7.22 9.25
C GLU A 113 17.09 7.13 8.38
N LEU A 114 15.94 6.86 8.98
CA LEU A 114 14.65 6.85 8.28
C LEU A 114 14.25 8.27 7.85
N TYR A 115 14.17 9.22 8.78
CA TYR A 115 13.65 10.58 8.52
C TYR A 115 14.73 11.61 8.17
N GLY A 116 15.94 11.43 8.70
CA GLY A 116 17.03 12.39 8.63
C GLY A 116 17.32 13.01 10.00
N PHE A 117 18.55 13.50 10.14
CA PHE A 117 19.04 14.10 11.39
C PHE A 117 20.09 15.16 11.11
N VAL A 118 20.32 16.04 12.09
CA VAL A 118 21.45 16.98 12.06
C VAL A 118 22.69 16.30 12.64
N ASN A 119 23.77 16.25 11.87
CA ASN A 119 25.05 15.78 12.38
C ASN A 119 25.58 16.76 13.43
N LEU A 120 25.77 16.30 14.68
CA LEU A 120 26.20 17.16 15.78
C LEU A 120 27.61 17.75 15.60
N GLN A 121 28.48 17.06 14.86
CA GLN A 121 29.87 17.50 14.63
C GLN A 121 29.96 18.55 13.52
N THR A 122 29.30 18.31 12.38
CA THR A 122 29.35 19.22 11.22
C THR A 122 28.25 20.28 11.23
N ARG A 123 27.20 20.08 12.05
CA ARG A 123 25.94 20.85 12.05
C ARG A 123 25.21 20.83 10.71
N GLU A 124 25.50 19.86 9.87
CA GLU A 124 24.83 19.69 8.58
C GLU A 124 23.65 18.75 8.69
N TRP A 125 22.62 19.01 7.89
CA TRP A 125 21.49 18.11 7.75
C TRP A 125 21.87 16.90 6.91
N LYS A 126 21.56 15.70 7.41
CA LYS A 126 21.67 14.46 6.66
C LYS A 126 20.28 13.89 6.40
N ASP A 127 19.96 13.73 5.13
CA ASP A 127 18.69 13.16 4.70
C ASP A 127 18.54 11.70 5.11
N GLY A 128 17.30 11.36 5.48
CA GLY A 128 16.88 9.99 5.71
C GLY A 128 16.41 9.29 4.44
N ILE A 129 16.20 7.98 4.54
CA ILE A 129 15.76 7.16 3.41
C ILE A 129 14.37 7.60 2.93
N ILE A 130 13.40 7.83 3.83
CA ILE A 130 12.04 8.18 3.39
C ILE A 130 11.97 9.56 2.75
N SER A 131 12.68 10.55 3.30
CA SER A 131 12.72 11.91 2.75
C SER A 131 13.39 11.96 1.39
N LYS A 132 14.45 11.18 1.20
CA LYS A 132 15.07 10.98 -0.11
C LYS A 132 14.13 10.29 -1.10
N VAL A 133 13.55 9.14 -0.73
CA VAL A 133 12.64 8.38 -1.60
C VAL A 133 11.42 9.21 -2.02
N MET A 134 10.79 9.94 -1.09
CA MET A 134 9.65 10.80 -1.41
C MET A 134 10.02 11.94 -2.36
N ARG A 135 11.21 12.55 -2.19
CA ARG A 135 11.70 13.57 -3.13
C ARG A 135 12.02 13.00 -4.49
N ASP A 136 12.78 11.92 -4.55
CA ASP A 136 13.19 11.27 -5.80
C ASP A 136 11.95 10.88 -6.63
N LEU A 137 11.00 10.19 -6.00
CA LEU A 137 9.72 9.82 -6.65
C LEU A 137 8.88 11.05 -7.02
N GLY A 138 8.89 12.09 -6.20
CA GLY A 138 8.20 13.34 -6.46
C GLY A 138 8.80 14.13 -7.63
N GLN A 139 10.09 14.00 -7.93
CA GLN A 139 10.74 14.75 -9.01
C GLN A 139 10.57 14.11 -10.39
N ILE A 140 10.18 12.83 -10.47
CA ILE A 140 9.91 12.17 -11.74
C ILE A 140 8.77 12.90 -12.47
N PRO A 141 8.98 13.40 -13.70
CA PRO A 141 8.04 14.26 -14.42
C PRO A 141 6.93 13.45 -15.12
N ASP A 142 6.27 12.55 -14.40
CA ASP A 142 5.11 11.80 -14.89
C ASP A 142 4.05 11.62 -13.77
N THR A 143 2.85 11.22 -14.18
CA THR A 143 1.74 10.91 -13.28
C THR A 143 1.54 9.41 -13.09
N MET A 144 2.52 8.59 -13.51
CA MET A 144 2.43 7.14 -13.36
C MET A 144 2.45 6.77 -11.87
N PRO A 145 1.80 5.66 -11.48
CA PRO A 145 1.73 5.25 -10.07
C PRO A 145 3.11 5.02 -9.46
N LYS A 146 3.29 5.49 -8.23
CA LYS A 146 4.54 5.34 -7.46
C LYS A 146 4.20 4.81 -6.07
N TRP A 147 4.67 3.62 -5.72
CA TRP A 147 4.36 3.00 -4.43
C TRP A 147 5.60 2.91 -3.55
N ILE A 148 5.45 3.32 -2.31
CA ILE A 148 6.45 3.20 -1.26
C ILE A 148 5.99 2.07 -0.34
N MET A 149 6.73 0.96 -0.35
CA MET A 149 6.45 -0.22 0.45
C MET A 149 7.24 -0.14 1.75
N LEU A 150 6.55 -0.25 2.88
CA LEU A 150 7.12 -0.26 4.22
C LEU A 150 6.87 -1.64 4.83
N ASP A 151 7.89 -2.50 4.81
CA ASP A 151 7.80 -3.87 5.32
C ASP A 151 8.33 -3.96 6.75
N GLY A 152 7.42 -4.10 7.71
CA GLY A 152 7.75 -4.22 9.12
C GLY A 152 6.66 -3.64 10.01
N ASP A 153 6.52 -4.20 11.21
CA ASP A 153 5.45 -3.77 12.11
C ASP A 153 5.61 -2.30 12.53
N LEU A 154 4.49 -1.71 12.92
CA LEU A 154 4.46 -0.35 13.42
C LEU A 154 5.16 -0.27 14.78
N ASP A 155 5.99 0.76 14.95
CA ASP A 155 6.56 1.14 16.23
C ASP A 155 6.25 2.62 16.50
N ALA A 156 5.97 2.94 17.76
CA ALA A 156 5.52 4.27 18.18
C ALA A 156 6.51 5.38 17.77
N ASN A 157 7.82 5.09 17.80
CA ASN A 157 8.85 6.10 17.59
C ASN A 157 8.94 6.55 16.13
N TRP A 158 8.66 5.67 15.17
CA TRP A 158 8.69 6.07 13.76
C TRP A 158 7.31 6.44 13.23
N ILE A 159 6.23 5.79 13.69
CA ILE A 159 4.89 6.08 13.16
C ILE A 159 4.41 7.51 13.48
N GLU A 160 4.88 8.12 14.56
CA GLU A 160 4.48 9.48 14.96
C GLU A 160 4.74 10.51 13.85
N SER A 161 5.91 10.42 13.20
CA SER A 161 6.29 11.31 12.10
C SER A 161 5.55 11.01 10.79
N MET A 162 4.82 9.90 10.71
CA MET A 162 4.01 9.51 9.54
C MET A 162 2.56 9.98 9.62
N ASN A 163 2.06 10.40 10.78
CA ASN A 163 0.64 10.73 10.96
C ASN A 163 0.13 11.79 9.97
N SER A 164 0.92 12.85 9.75
CA SER A 164 0.61 13.93 8.79
C SER A 164 0.72 13.51 7.32
N VAL A 165 1.37 12.39 7.03
CA VAL A 165 1.38 11.79 5.69
C VAL A 165 0.15 10.91 5.49
N MET A 166 -0.28 10.22 6.54
CA MET A 166 -1.39 9.28 6.52
C MET A 166 -2.77 9.96 6.55
N ASP A 167 -2.86 11.17 7.10
CA ASP A 167 -4.08 11.97 7.10
C ASP A 167 -4.33 12.70 5.76
N ASP A 168 -5.32 13.59 5.73
CA ASP A 168 -5.70 14.35 4.53
C ASP A 168 -4.67 15.42 4.12
N ASN A 169 -3.72 15.79 5.00
CA ASN A 169 -2.66 16.75 4.68
C ASN A 169 -1.64 16.19 3.69
N ARG A 170 -1.41 14.86 3.71
CA ARG A 170 -0.50 14.16 2.81
C ARG A 170 0.91 14.78 2.78
N LEU A 171 1.42 15.13 3.96
CA LEU A 171 2.64 15.92 4.09
C LEU A 171 3.60 15.27 5.08
N LEU A 172 4.82 14.97 4.64
CA LEU A 172 5.89 14.51 5.53
C LEU A 172 6.56 15.74 6.15
N THR A 173 6.51 15.85 7.47
CA THR A 173 7.20 16.92 8.21
C THR A 173 8.46 16.34 8.86
N LEU A 174 9.62 16.84 8.44
CA LEU A 174 10.91 16.39 8.97
C LEU A 174 11.30 17.18 10.23
N PRO A 175 12.19 16.63 11.07
CA PRO A 175 12.78 17.37 12.19
C PRO A 175 13.47 18.69 11.78
N SER A 176 13.91 18.82 10.51
CA SER A 176 14.44 20.07 9.93
C SER A 176 13.37 21.15 9.71
N ASN A 177 12.09 20.87 9.98
CA ASN A 177 10.91 21.62 9.54
C ASN A 177 10.68 21.62 8.02
N GLU A 178 11.44 20.85 7.25
CA GLU A 178 11.13 20.62 5.84
C GLU A 178 9.82 19.86 5.69
N ARG A 179 9.04 20.25 4.69
CA ARG A 179 7.71 19.72 4.40
C ARG A 179 7.69 19.12 3.00
N ILE A 180 7.61 17.80 2.91
CA ILE A 180 7.66 17.07 1.63
C ILE A 180 6.24 16.53 1.33
N PRO A 181 5.55 17.02 0.29
CA PRO A 181 4.21 16.53 -0.04
C PRO A 181 4.25 15.16 -0.71
N LEU A 182 3.32 14.29 -0.32
CA LEU A 182 3.00 13.06 -1.02
C LEU A 182 2.08 13.39 -2.20
N LYS A 183 2.58 13.27 -3.43
CA LYS A 183 1.80 13.59 -4.64
C LYS A 183 0.62 12.62 -4.80
N ALA A 184 -0.42 13.05 -5.52
CA ALA A 184 -1.66 12.26 -5.69
C ALA A 184 -1.46 10.87 -6.32
N HIS A 185 -0.45 10.71 -7.19
CA HIS A 185 -0.10 9.45 -7.83
C HIS A 185 0.87 8.59 -7.00
N MET A 186 1.30 9.08 -5.83
CA MET A 186 2.13 8.35 -4.87
C MET A 186 1.24 7.66 -3.85
N LYS A 187 1.59 6.43 -3.49
CA LYS A 187 0.89 5.62 -2.48
C LYS A 187 1.90 5.03 -1.50
N MET A 188 1.49 4.87 -0.26
CA MET A 188 2.26 4.18 0.77
C MET A 188 1.52 2.91 1.17
N ILE A 189 2.22 1.78 1.12
CA ILE A 189 1.66 0.47 1.43
C ILE A 189 2.49 -0.12 2.56
N PHE A 190 1.84 -0.45 3.67
CA PHE A 190 2.45 -0.97 4.87
C PHE A 190 2.18 -2.46 4.97
N GLU A 191 3.22 -3.28 5.05
CA GLU A 191 3.07 -4.72 5.35
C GLU A 191 3.33 -4.94 6.84
N ILE A 192 2.30 -5.42 7.54
CA ILE A 192 2.34 -5.63 8.99
C ILE A 192 1.85 -7.04 9.35
N ARG A 193 2.36 -7.60 10.46
CA ARG A 193 2.03 -8.97 10.89
C ARG A 193 0.72 -9.09 11.69
N ASP A 194 0.21 -7.99 12.23
CA ASP A 194 -0.87 -7.94 13.22
C ASP A 194 -2.13 -7.25 12.68
#